data_AF-A0A0G0Y8A7-F1
#
_entry.id   AF-A0A0G0Y8A7-F1
#
_cell.length_a   1.000
_cell.length_b   1.000
_cell.length_c   1.000
_cell.angle_alpha   90.00
_cell.angle_beta   90.00
_cell.angle_gamma   90.00
#
_symmetry.space_group_name_H-M   'P 1'
#
loop_
_entity.id
_entity.type
_entity.pdbx_description
1 polymer ?
#
loop_
_entity_poly.entity_id
_entity_poly.type
_entity_poly.pdbx_seq_one_letter_code
_entity_poly.pdbx_strand_id
1 'polypeptide(L)'
;MIMKGKIVFSGIQPSGDLHIGNYIGAVRQWAAGQDEGLNIFCVVDMHAITVPQDPKSLAQKTKEMSAIILAAGVDPKKSLLFVQSHNPDHANLGWVLNCYLSMGQMNRMTQYKEKSQGKESVSVGVFDYPALMAADILLYDTTEVPIGEDQKQHVELTRDVAERFNSKYGSTFVLPEPKIPKMGGRVMSLVDPTKKMSKSDANPNGAVMLLESPESARKKIMAAVTDSGSEIKYDWNNKPGISNLLEILSQLSNTPISDLETQFSGQNYGQFKTAVADEVEKFLVDFQKKYHEIVDSGKLDEILSNGAKKSYEISHPKLLEVYKKVGFL
;
A
#
# COMPACT_ATOMS: atom_id res chain seq x y z
N MET A 1 -6.26 26.38 10.03
CA MET A 1 -7.64 26.35 9.48
C MET A 1 -7.91 24.89 9.18
N ILE A 2 -8.77 24.21 9.94
CA ILE A 2 -9.07 22.79 9.72
C ILE A 2 -9.62 22.66 8.30
N MET A 3 -8.93 21.92 7.43
CA MET A 3 -9.44 21.65 6.09
C MET A 3 -10.75 20.87 6.26
N LYS A 4 -11.88 21.54 6.03
CA LYS A 4 -13.19 20.86 5.96
C LYS A 4 -13.21 20.07 4.65
N GLY A 5 -12.88 18.79 4.71
CA GLY A 5 -12.87 17.91 3.56
C GLY A 5 -12.39 16.51 3.92
N LYS A 6 -12.57 15.58 2.99
CA LYS A 6 -12.03 14.21 3.08
C LYS A 6 -10.50 14.29 3.12
N ILE A 7 -9.88 13.72 4.15
CA ILE A 7 -8.42 13.58 4.26
C ILE A 7 -8.12 12.08 4.34
N VAL A 8 -7.37 11.60 3.36
CA VAL A 8 -7.02 10.19 3.21
C VAL A 8 -5.54 10.03 3.52
N PHE A 9 -5.19 9.16 4.45
CA PHE A 9 -3.78 8.79 4.71
C PHE A 9 -3.55 7.32 4.38
N SER A 10 -2.52 7.03 3.59
CA SER A 10 -2.08 5.67 3.32
C SER A 10 -0.55 5.57 3.34
N GLY A 11 -0.04 4.64 4.15
CA GLY A 11 1.38 4.37 4.27
C GLY A 11 1.78 3.06 3.59
N ILE A 12 2.94 3.03 2.93
CA ILE A 12 3.50 1.82 2.35
C ILE A 12 4.98 1.65 2.70
N GLN A 13 5.35 0.45 3.18
CA GLN A 13 6.74 0.16 3.49
C GLN A 13 7.57 0.05 2.21
N PRO A 14 8.79 0.62 2.18
CA PRO A 14 9.70 0.51 1.04
C PRO A 14 10.30 -0.90 0.95
N SER A 15 9.53 -1.85 0.41
CA SER A 15 10.05 -3.21 0.18
C SER A 15 10.65 -3.43 -1.21
N GLY A 16 10.47 -2.51 -2.17
CA GLY A 16 10.93 -2.63 -3.58
C GLY A 16 10.16 -3.65 -4.41
N ASP A 17 9.74 -4.75 -3.79
CA ASP A 17 9.14 -5.89 -4.48
C ASP A 17 7.62 -5.74 -4.67
N LEU A 18 7.17 -4.74 -5.42
CA LEU A 18 5.75 -4.59 -5.80
C LEU A 18 5.40 -5.42 -7.04
N HIS A 19 4.30 -6.15 -6.94
CA HIS A 19 3.73 -6.94 -8.04
C HIS A 19 2.43 -6.35 -8.56
N ILE A 20 1.96 -6.82 -9.73
CA ILE A 20 0.73 -6.34 -10.38
C ILE A 20 -0.49 -6.42 -9.45
N GLY A 21 -0.52 -7.42 -8.55
CA GLY A 21 -1.55 -7.54 -7.53
C GLY A 21 -1.58 -6.37 -6.54
N ASN A 22 -0.41 -5.84 -6.13
CA ASN A 22 -0.37 -4.63 -5.30
C ASN A 22 -0.80 -3.39 -6.08
N TYR A 23 -0.39 -3.29 -7.34
CA TYR A 23 -0.76 -2.19 -8.21
C TYR A 23 -2.28 -2.13 -8.41
N ILE A 24 -2.89 -3.24 -8.86
CA ILE A 24 -4.34 -3.35 -9.09
C ILE A 24 -5.12 -3.13 -7.79
N GLY A 25 -4.65 -3.73 -6.69
CA GLY A 25 -5.38 -3.73 -5.42
C GLY A 25 -5.31 -2.43 -4.62
N ALA A 26 -4.25 -1.62 -4.79
CA ALA A 26 -4.04 -0.42 -3.98
C ALA A 26 -3.54 0.78 -4.79
N VAL A 27 -2.35 0.68 -5.40
CA VAL A 27 -1.64 1.85 -5.95
C VAL A 27 -2.42 2.51 -7.08
N ARG A 28 -3.11 1.73 -7.91
CA ARG A 28 -3.98 2.25 -8.97
C ARG A 28 -5.16 3.06 -8.42
N GLN A 29 -5.74 2.63 -7.30
CA GLN A 29 -6.88 3.32 -6.68
C GLN A 29 -6.45 4.68 -6.12
N TRP A 30 -5.22 4.78 -5.63
CA TRP A 30 -4.64 6.05 -5.21
C TRP A 30 -4.61 7.07 -6.34
N ALA A 31 -4.17 6.67 -7.53
CA ALA A 31 -4.12 7.56 -8.68
C ALA A 31 -5.51 8.02 -9.14
N ALA A 32 -6.52 7.15 -9.07
CA ALA A 32 -7.90 7.45 -9.46
C ALA A 32 -8.63 8.37 -8.46
N GLY A 33 -8.33 8.28 -7.17
CA GLY A 33 -9.02 9.03 -6.10
C GLY A 33 -8.47 10.42 -5.79
N GLN A 34 -7.46 10.89 -6.52
CA GLN A 34 -6.70 12.10 -6.14
C GLN A 34 -7.49 13.41 -6.19
N ASP A 35 -8.59 13.43 -6.95
CA ASP A 35 -9.44 14.62 -7.07
C ASP A 35 -10.46 14.74 -5.91
N GLU A 36 -10.55 13.72 -5.05
CA GLU A 36 -11.44 13.70 -3.88
C GLU A 36 -10.72 14.09 -2.58
N GLY A 37 -10.67 15.38 -2.27
CA GLY A 37 -10.09 15.88 -1.01
C GLY A 37 -8.56 15.82 -0.98
N LEU A 38 -7.97 15.77 0.22
CA LEU A 38 -6.52 15.69 0.40
C LEU A 38 -6.09 14.22 0.54
N ASN A 39 -5.32 13.74 -0.42
CA ASN A 39 -4.72 12.42 -0.37
C ASN A 39 -3.25 12.50 0.05
N ILE A 40 -2.88 11.73 1.06
CA ILE A 40 -1.56 11.69 1.68
C ILE A 40 -0.99 10.28 1.55
N PHE A 41 0.08 10.16 0.79
CA PHE A 41 0.81 8.93 0.55
C PHE A 41 2.20 9.02 1.20
N CYS A 42 2.47 8.12 2.13
CA CYS A 42 3.70 8.11 2.91
C CYS A 42 4.51 6.84 2.64
N VAL A 43 5.77 7.00 2.21
CA VAL A 43 6.72 5.88 2.18
C VAL A 43 7.29 5.72 3.58
N VAL A 44 6.83 4.68 4.28
CA VAL A 44 7.06 4.48 5.72
C VAL A 44 8.36 3.71 6.01
N ASP A 45 9.48 4.37 5.80
CA ASP A 45 10.82 3.81 6.02
C ASP A 45 11.16 3.57 7.52
N MET A 46 10.62 4.37 8.44
CA MET A 46 10.77 4.09 9.89
C MET A 46 10.05 2.80 10.31
N HIS A 47 8.93 2.47 9.67
CA HIS A 47 8.27 1.17 9.90
C HIS A 47 9.07 0.00 9.33
N ALA A 48 9.83 0.20 8.25
CA ALA A 48 10.64 -0.85 7.65
C ALA A 48 11.79 -1.32 8.56
N ILE A 49 12.38 -0.42 9.36
CA ILE A 49 13.50 -0.75 10.27
C ILE A 49 13.06 -1.44 11.56
N THR A 50 11.77 -1.74 11.73
CA THR A 50 11.29 -2.60 12.83
C THR A 50 11.90 -4.01 12.75
N VAL A 51 12.31 -4.43 11.56
CA VAL A 51 13.14 -5.62 11.31
C VAL A 51 14.46 -5.21 10.65
N PRO A 52 15.54 -6.02 10.73
CA PRO A 52 16.81 -5.68 10.12
C PRO A 52 16.70 -5.36 8.63
N GLN A 53 17.36 -4.29 8.20
CA GLN A 53 17.46 -3.86 6.81
C GLN A 53 18.93 -3.65 6.42
N ASP A 54 19.27 -3.95 5.17
CA ASP A 54 20.53 -3.44 4.61
C ASP A 54 20.37 -1.93 4.34
N PRO A 55 21.26 -1.06 4.84
CA PRO A 55 21.10 0.39 4.70
C PRO A 55 21.07 0.88 3.25
N LYS A 56 21.88 0.28 2.37
CA LYS A 56 21.89 0.66 0.94
C LYS A 56 20.60 0.24 0.27
N SER A 57 20.12 -0.97 0.56
CA SER A 57 18.86 -1.51 0.07
C SER A 57 17.67 -0.68 0.54
N LEU A 58 17.60 -0.28 1.81
CA LEU A 58 16.50 0.55 2.33
C LEU A 58 16.41 1.90 1.61
N ALA A 59 17.55 2.57 1.44
CA ALA A 59 17.60 3.85 0.72
C ALA A 59 17.16 3.69 -0.75
N GLN A 60 17.65 2.66 -1.43
CA GLN A 60 17.26 2.35 -2.81
C GLN A 60 15.75 2.04 -2.91
N LYS A 61 15.24 1.15 -2.05
CA LYS A 61 13.82 0.75 -2.03
C LYS A 61 12.88 1.90 -1.70
N THR A 62 13.33 2.88 -0.91
CA THR A 62 12.57 4.09 -0.60
C THR A 62 12.40 4.98 -1.83
N LYS A 63 13.48 5.19 -2.59
CA LYS A 63 13.42 5.92 -3.87
C LYS A 63 12.61 5.17 -4.91
N GLU A 64 12.84 3.87 -5.05
CA GLU A 64 12.14 3.00 -5.99
C GLU A 64 10.63 2.99 -5.72
N MET A 65 10.22 2.82 -4.45
CA MET A 65 8.81 2.89 -4.05
C MET A 65 8.18 4.24 -4.38
N SER A 66 8.89 5.34 -4.11
CA SER A 66 8.43 6.69 -4.43
C SER A 66 8.23 6.88 -5.94
N ALA A 67 9.18 6.41 -6.76
CA ALA A 67 9.08 6.46 -8.21
C ALA A 67 7.95 5.56 -8.75
N ILE A 68 7.72 4.39 -8.16
CA ILE A 68 6.58 3.50 -8.50
C ILE A 68 5.25 4.20 -8.25
N ILE A 69 5.09 4.88 -7.10
CA ILE A 69 3.87 5.62 -6.77
C ILE A 69 3.59 6.73 -7.79
N LEU A 70 4.63 7.49 -8.17
CA LEU A 70 4.53 8.52 -9.20
C LEU A 70 4.22 7.93 -10.58
N ALA A 71 4.88 6.83 -10.98
CA ALA A 71 4.67 6.15 -12.26
C ALA A 71 3.26 5.55 -12.39
N ALA A 72 2.66 5.16 -11.25
CA ALA A 72 1.28 4.71 -11.18
C ALA A 72 0.25 5.84 -11.40
N GLY A 73 0.70 7.10 -11.45
CA GLY A 73 -0.12 8.26 -11.76
C GLY A 73 -0.44 9.15 -10.57
N VAL A 74 0.18 8.93 -9.41
CA VAL A 74 0.07 9.89 -8.30
C VAL A 74 0.74 11.21 -8.70
N ASP A 75 -0.02 12.29 -8.71
CA ASP A 75 0.44 13.63 -9.05
C ASP A 75 0.78 14.39 -7.76
N PRO A 76 2.06 14.76 -7.52
CA PRO A 76 2.48 15.49 -6.31
C PRO A 76 1.95 16.93 -6.22
N LYS A 77 1.23 17.40 -7.26
CA LYS A 77 0.47 18.66 -7.22
C LYS A 77 -0.93 18.48 -6.66
N LYS A 78 -1.52 17.29 -6.81
CA LYS A 78 -2.87 16.95 -6.30
C LYS A 78 -2.83 16.26 -4.95
N SER A 79 -1.84 15.39 -4.77
CA SER A 79 -1.65 14.59 -3.56
C SER A 79 -0.34 14.95 -2.87
N LEU A 80 -0.25 14.67 -1.59
CA LEU A 80 0.97 14.78 -0.82
C LEU A 80 1.72 13.44 -0.84
N LEU A 81 2.92 13.40 -1.41
CA LEU A 81 3.82 12.25 -1.38
C LEU A 81 5.11 12.61 -0.65
N PHE A 82 5.49 11.85 0.38
CA PHE A 82 6.71 12.08 1.13
C PHE A 82 7.26 10.79 1.78
N VAL A 83 8.50 10.86 2.26
CA VAL A 83 9.15 9.80 3.04
C VAL A 83 8.98 10.10 4.53
N GLN A 84 8.56 9.11 5.30
CA GLN A 84 8.21 9.26 6.73
C GLN A 84 9.34 9.89 7.54
N SER A 85 10.56 9.36 7.44
CA SER A 85 11.73 9.85 8.20
C SER A 85 12.13 11.30 7.87
N HIS A 86 11.67 11.87 6.76
CA HIS A 86 11.94 13.26 6.43
C HIS A 86 11.09 14.25 7.23
N ASN A 87 10.07 13.78 7.95
CA ASN A 87 9.25 14.59 8.85
C ASN A 87 9.37 14.07 10.30
N PRO A 88 10.03 14.81 11.20
CA PRO A 88 10.27 14.36 12.57
C PRO A 88 9.00 14.30 13.43
N ASP A 89 7.91 14.96 13.01
CA ASP A 89 6.67 15.00 13.79
C ASP A 89 6.07 13.61 14.02
N HIS A 90 6.33 12.67 13.09
CA HIS A 90 5.91 11.27 13.20
C HIS A 90 6.51 10.58 14.42
N ALA A 91 7.83 10.67 14.60
CA ALA A 91 8.54 10.13 15.76
C ALA A 91 8.08 10.82 17.05
N ASN A 92 7.96 12.15 16.99
CA ASN A 92 7.61 13.00 18.11
C ASN A 92 6.20 12.71 18.65
N LEU A 93 5.20 12.59 17.76
CA LEU A 93 3.86 12.19 18.18
C LEU A 93 3.82 10.72 18.59
N GLY A 94 4.56 9.83 17.91
CA GLY A 94 4.69 8.42 18.29
C GLY A 94 5.10 8.26 19.76
N TRP A 95 6.11 9.01 20.20
CA TRP A 95 6.53 9.03 21.60
C TRP A 95 5.42 9.49 22.56
N VAL A 96 4.70 10.56 22.21
CA VAL A 96 3.58 11.03 23.04
C VAL A 96 2.50 9.95 23.14
N LEU A 97 2.13 9.31 22.02
CA LEU A 97 1.09 8.27 21.98
C LEU A 97 1.50 7.00 22.76
N ASN A 98 2.78 6.67 22.84
CA ASN A 98 3.27 5.60 23.71
C ASN A 98 2.89 5.82 25.18
N CYS A 99 2.84 7.08 25.65
CA CYS A 99 2.40 7.40 27.00
C CYS A 99 0.88 7.24 27.22
N TYR A 100 0.11 7.00 26.16
CA TYR A 100 -1.34 6.78 26.22
C TYR A 100 -1.75 5.37 25.84
N LEU A 101 -0.85 4.55 25.30
CA LEU A 101 -1.09 3.16 24.96
C LEU A 101 -0.65 2.25 26.11
N SER A 102 -1.41 1.18 26.36
CA SER A 102 -1.07 0.22 27.40
C SER A 102 -0.32 -0.98 26.82
N MET A 103 0.59 -1.56 27.62
CA MET A 103 1.25 -2.83 27.30
C MET A 103 0.23 -3.92 26.93
N GLY A 104 -0.93 -3.95 27.59
CA GLY A 104 -1.98 -4.92 27.31
C GLY A 104 -2.61 -4.76 25.92
N GLN A 105 -2.82 -3.53 25.44
CA GLN A 105 -3.32 -3.29 24.09
C GLN A 105 -2.30 -3.75 23.04
N MET A 106 -1.03 -3.35 23.20
CA MET A 106 0.05 -3.71 22.27
C MET A 106 0.27 -5.24 22.20
N ASN A 107 0.28 -5.93 23.36
CA ASN A 107 0.42 -7.38 23.43
C ASN A 107 -0.70 -8.17 22.73
N ARG A 108 -1.89 -7.56 22.54
CA ARG A 108 -3.02 -8.20 21.88
C ARG A 108 -3.01 -8.04 20.36
N MET A 109 -2.10 -7.24 19.79
CA MET A 109 -2.00 -7.06 18.34
C MET A 109 -1.62 -8.38 17.66
N THR A 110 -2.43 -8.80 16.69
CA THR A 110 -2.25 -10.07 15.97
C THR A 110 -0.92 -10.07 15.21
N GLN A 111 -0.59 -8.98 14.53
CA GLN A 111 0.67 -8.85 13.79
C GLN A 111 1.90 -8.89 14.70
N TYR A 112 1.82 -8.37 15.94
CA TYR A 112 2.91 -8.52 16.91
C TYR A 112 3.10 -10.00 17.27
N LYS A 113 2.02 -10.70 17.61
CA LYS A 113 2.07 -12.13 17.94
C LYS A 113 2.67 -12.94 16.79
N GLU A 114 2.18 -12.76 15.58
CA GLU A 114 2.69 -13.44 14.38
C GLU A 114 4.16 -13.14 14.11
N LYS A 115 4.58 -11.87 14.18
CA LYS A 115 5.98 -11.48 13.93
C LYS A 115 6.94 -11.89 15.04
N SER A 116 6.44 -12.10 16.26
CA SER A 116 7.21 -12.53 17.43
C SER A 116 7.33 -14.05 17.56
N GLN A 117 6.40 -14.81 16.95
CA GLN A 117 6.31 -16.24 17.15
C GLN A 117 7.58 -16.96 16.66
N GLY A 118 8.15 -17.80 17.53
CA GLY A 118 9.33 -18.61 17.20
C GLY A 118 10.64 -17.83 17.14
N LYS A 119 10.69 -16.56 17.56
CA LYS A 119 11.92 -15.77 17.61
C LYS A 119 12.46 -15.70 19.03
N GLU A 120 13.77 -15.87 19.15
CA GLU A 120 14.51 -15.75 20.42
C GLU A 120 14.55 -14.30 20.93
N SER A 121 14.63 -13.34 20.01
CA SER A 121 14.55 -11.91 20.31
C SER A 121 13.72 -11.18 19.26
N VAL A 122 12.96 -10.19 19.73
CA VAL A 122 12.09 -9.34 18.91
C VAL A 122 12.41 -7.90 19.27
N SER A 123 12.60 -7.05 18.27
CA SER A 123 12.90 -5.64 18.53
C SER A 123 11.69 -4.96 19.20
N VAL A 124 11.96 -3.97 20.04
CA VAL A 124 10.90 -3.12 20.61
C VAL A 124 10.10 -2.44 19.51
N GLY A 125 10.73 -2.13 18.37
CA GLY A 125 10.03 -1.57 17.20
C GLY A 125 8.90 -2.46 16.68
N VAL A 126 9.04 -3.79 16.67
CA VAL A 126 7.95 -4.70 16.26
C VAL A 126 6.76 -4.65 17.23
N PHE A 127 7.01 -4.35 18.50
CA PHE A 127 5.96 -4.17 19.50
C PHE A 127 5.33 -2.77 19.45
N ASP A 128 6.15 -1.75 19.21
CA ASP A 128 5.80 -0.33 19.38
C ASP A 128 5.29 0.35 18.10
N TYR A 129 5.53 -0.23 16.92
CA TYR A 129 5.11 0.39 15.65
C TYR A 129 3.61 0.75 15.56
N PRO A 130 2.65 0.09 16.26
CA PRO A 130 1.26 0.55 16.23
C PRO A 130 1.08 1.99 16.74
N ALA A 131 1.90 2.45 17.68
CA ALA A 131 1.89 3.84 18.14
C ALA A 131 2.42 4.81 17.07
N LEU A 132 3.48 4.41 16.37
CA LEU A 132 4.01 5.17 15.24
C LEU A 132 2.99 5.24 14.10
N MET A 133 2.28 4.14 13.80
CA MET A 133 1.18 4.13 12.82
C MET A 133 0.04 5.06 13.24
N ALA A 134 -0.33 5.06 14.52
CA ALA A 134 -1.33 6.00 15.03
C ALA A 134 -0.86 7.46 14.85
N ALA A 135 0.42 7.75 15.11
CA ALA A 135 0.99 9.07 14.88
C ALA A 135 0.94 9.48 13.40
N ASP A 136 1.29 8.57 12.50
CA ASP A 136 1.24 8.79 11.05
C ASP A 136 -0.14 9.25 10.59
N ILE A 137 -1.20 8.64 11.14
CA ILE A 137 -2.59 8.93 10.78
C ILE A 137 -3.08 10.22 11.44
N LEU A 138 -2.82 10.40 12.75
CA LEU A 138 -3.45 11.46 13.55
C LEU A 138 -2.83 12.85 13.34
N LEU A 139 -1.60 12.95 12.84
CA LEU A 139 -0.94 14.24 12.57
C LEU A 139 -1.68 15.11 11.53
N TYR A 140 -2.44 14.50 10.64
CA TYR A 140 -3.03 15.16 9.47
C TYR A 140 -4.55 15.37 9.59
N ASP A 141 -5.14 15.16 10.78
CA ASP A 141 -6.60 15.15 10.96
C ASP A 141 -7.31 14.18 9.99
N THR A 142 -6.67 13.04 9.72
CA THR A 142 -7.13 12.03 8.76
C THR A 142 -8.55 11.56 9.05
N THR A 143 -9.41 11.59 8.03
CA THR A 143 -10.79 11.10 8.12
C THR A 143 -10.92 9.65 7.67
N GLU A 144 -10.11 9.22 6.71
CA GLU A 144 -10.22 7.89 6.10
C GLU A 144 -8.85 7.25 5.92
N VAL A 145 -8.75 5.95 6.20
CA VAL A 145 -7.51 5.18 6.07
C VAL A 145 -7.76 3.97 5.18
N PRO A 146 -7.33 4.00 3.90
CA PRO A 146 -7.50 2.86 2.98
C PRO A 146 -6.53 1.74 3.37
N ILE A 147 -7.07 0.59 3.75
CA ILE A 147 -6.29 -0.54 4.27
C ILE A 147 -6.82 -1.89 3.80
N GLY A 148 -5.93 -2.88 3.83
CA GLY A 148 -6.32 -4.29 3.82
C GLY A 148 -6.86 -4.72 5.18
N GLU A 149 -7.58 -5.85 5.20
CA GLU A 149 -8.24 -6.35 6.42
C GLU A 149 -7.26 -6.69 7.55
N ASP A 150 -6.02 -7.03 7.21
CA ASP A 150 -4.93 -7.30 8.14
C ASP A 150 -4.52 -6.07 8.97
N GLN A 151 -4.83 -4.85 8.51
CA GLN A 151 -4.48 -3.60 9.19
C GLN A 151 -5.65 -2.99 9.98
N LYS A 152 -6.86 -3.57 9.91
CA LYS A 152 -8.05 -3.04 10.58
C LYS A 152 -7.83 -2.84 12.08
N GLN A 153 -7.20 -3.82 12.73
CA GLN A 153 -6.92 -3.77 14.16
C GLN A 153 -6.04 -2.56 14.55
N HIS A 154 -5.11 -2.12 13.70
CA HIS A 154 -4.28 -0.96 13.99
C HIS A 154 -5.03 0.36 13.85
N VAL A 155 -5.96 0.45 12.89
CA VAL A 155 -6.82 1.64 12.76
C VAL A 155 -7.78 1.74 13.94
N GLU A 156 -8.34 0.61 14.42
CA GLU A 156 -9.12 0.60 15.66
C GLU A 156 -8.28 1.04 16.87
N LEU A 157 -7.04 0.55 17.01
CA LEU A 157 -6.14 1.02 18.08
C LEU A 157 -5.85 2.52 17.98
N THR A 158 -5.71 3.04 16.76
CA THR A 158 -5.51 4.47 16.48
C THR A 158 -6.71 5.29 16.94
N ARG A 159 -7.93 4.81 16.69
CA ARG A 159 -9.17 5.43 17.18
C ARG A 159 -9.25 5.40 18.70
N ASP A 160 -8.97 4.27 19.33
CA ASP A 160 -8.97 4.12 20.79
C ASP A 160 -8.04 5.13 21.48
N VAL A 161 -6.82 5.30 20.97
CA VAL A 161 -5.85 6.24 21.56
C VAL A 161 -6.25 7.69 21.30
N ALA A 162 -6.82 7.99 20.13
CA ALA A 162 -7.36 9.31 19.81
C ALA A 162 -8.54 9.69 20.71
N GLU A 163 -9.51 8.79 20.91
CA GLU A 163 -10.65 8.98 21.82
C GLU A 163 -10.19 9.20 23.26
N ARG A 164 -9.21 8.40 23.72
CA ARG A 164 -8.63 8.54 25.06
C ARG A 164 -7.96 9.89 25.25
N PHE A 165 -7.14 10.32 24.28
CA PHE A 165 -6.49 11.63 24.33
C PHE A 165 -7.53 12.76 24.32
N ASN A 166 -8.52 12.68 23.44
CA ASN A 166 -9.61 13.64 23.33
C ASN A 166 -10.44 13.73 24.62
N SER A 167 -10.72 12.61 25.27
CA SER A 167 -11.46 12.57 26.53
C SER A 167 -10.69 13.23 27.67
N LYS A 168 -9.35 13.13 27.66
CA LYS A 168 -8.49 13.70 28.69
C LYS A 168 -8.18 15.18 28.49
N TYR A 169 -7.96 15.62 27.26
CA TYR A 169 -7.48 16.98 26.95
C TYR A 169 -8.44 17.80 26.06
N GLY A 170 -9.67 17.32 25.88
CA GLY A 170 -10.65 17.89 24.96
C GLY A 170 -10.36 17.54 23.49
N SER A 171 -11.31 17.89 22.61
CA SER A 171 -11.22 17.62 21.16
C SER A 171 -9.86 18.08 20.60
N THR A 172 -9.08 17.14 20.05
CA THR A 172 -7.73 17.34 19.50
C THR A 172 -7.57 16.59 18.19
N PHE A 173 -7.93 15.30 18.18
CA PHE A 173 -7.80 14.43 17.02
C PHE A 173 -9.14 14.13 16.37
N VAL A 174 -9.15 14.07 15.04
CA VAL A 174 -10.21 13.41 14.27
C VAL A 174 -10.10 11.90 14.44
N LEU A 175 -11.24 11.20 14.53
CA LEU A 175 -11.27 9.74 14.59
C LEU A 175 -11.29 9.19 13.15
N PRO A 176 -10.21 8.51 12.70
CA PRO A 176 -10.14 8.01 11.34
C PRO A 176 -11.06 6.80 11.15
N GLU A 177 -11.68 6.68 9.99
CA GLU A 177 -12.47 5.49 9.61
C GLU A 177 -11.65 4.55 8.71
N PRO A 178 -11.61 3.23 8.99
CA PRO A 178 -10.98 2.28 8.09
C PRO A 178 -11.81 2.16 6.80
N LYS A 179 -11.14 2.27 5.65
CA LYS A 179 -11.75 2.01 4.33
C LYS A 179 -11.15 0.76 3.74
N ILE A 180 -11.96 -0.30 3.72
CA ILE A 180 -11.63 -1.52 3.00
C ILE A 180 -12.23 -1.40 1.60
N PRO A 181 -11.40 -1.38 0.53
CA PRO A 181 -11.90 -1.31 -0.83
C PRO A 181 -12.87 -2.48 -1.10
N LYS A 182 -14.09 -2.17 -1.55
CA LYS A 182 -15.12 -3.18 -1.87
C LYS A 182 -14.71 -4.07 -3.05
N MET A 183 -13.88 -3.55 -3.94
CA MET A 183 -13.31 -4.26 -5.08
C MET A 183 -11.91 -3.70 -5.39
N GLY A 184 -10.89 -4.34 -4.83
CA GLY A 184 -9.57 -4.40 -5.45
C GLY A 184 -9.39 -5.84 -5.90
N GLY A 185 -9.25 -6.07 -7.21
CA GLY A 185 -9.12 -7.42 -7.79
C GLY A 185 -8.16 -8.24 -6.94
N ARG A 186 -8.64 -9.38 -6.42
CA ARG A 186 -7.85 -10.21 -5.51
C ARG A 186 -6.94 -11.05 -6.40
N VAL A 187 -5.90 -10.41 -6.93
CA VAL A 187 -4.96 -11.08 -7.83
C VAL A 187 -4.25 -12.20 -7.06
N MET A 188 -4.47 -13.42 -7.53
CA MET A 188 -3.95 -14.65 -6.95
C MET A 188 -2.62 -15.04 -7.60
N SER A 189 -1.90 -15.94 -6.95
CA SER A 189 -0.66 -16.50 -7.48
C SER A 189 -0.92 -17.23 -8.80
N LEU A 190 -0.04 -17.01 -9.78
CA LEU A 190 -0.14 -17.65 -11.09
C LEU A 190 0.14 -19.16 -11.03
N VAL A 191 0.81 -19.64 -9.98
CA VAL A 191 1.14 -21.06 -9.78
C VAL A 191 0.22 -21.76 -8.78
N ASP A 192 -0.47 -21.00 -7.94
CA ASP A 192 -1.46 -21.50 -6.99
C ASP A 192 -2.59 -20.46 -6.84
N PRO A 193 -3.65 -20.55 -7.66
CA PRO A 193 -4.69 -19.53 -7.69
C PRO A 193 -5.58 -19.53 -6.45
N THR A 194 -5.34 -20.40 -5.46
CA THR A 194 -6.01 -20.36 -4.16
C THR A 194 -5.31 -19.43 -3.16
N LYS A 195 -4.05 -19.07 -3.45
CA LYS A 195 -3.23 -18.18 -2.62
C LYS A 195 -3.14 -16.80 -3.25
N LYS A 196 -3.18 -15.77 -2.41
CA LYS A 196 -2.96 -14.38 -2.84
C LYS A 196 -1.55 -14.27 -3.44
N MET A 197 -1.41 -13.51 -4.53
CA MET A 197 -0.10 -13.18 -5.08
C MET A 197 0.75 -12.52 -3.98
N SER A 198 1.97 -13.02 -3.79
CA SER A 198 2.85 -12.57 -2.72
C SER A 198 4.28 -12.38 -3.25
N LYS A 199 4.91 -11.29 -2.80
CA LYS A 199 6.34 -11.02 -3.01
C LYS A 199 7.28 -12.03 -2.35
N SER A 200 6.80 -12.74 -1.33
CA SER A 200 7.60 -13.71 -0.56
C SER A 200 7.24 -15.15 -0.87
N ASP A 201 6.54 -15.40 -1.98
CA ASP A 201 6.29 -16.77 -2.43
C ASP A 201 7.63 -17.44 -2.76
N ALA A 202 7.77 -18.71 -2.36
CA ALA A 202 8.97 -19.49 -2.66
C ALA A 202 9.12 -19.72 -4.17
N ASN A 203 8.01 -19.68 -4.91
CA ASN A 203 8.02 -19.77 -6.36
C ASN A 203 7.90 -18.36 -6.99
N PRO A 204 8.98 -17.82 -7.58
CA PRO A 204 8.95 -16.47 -8.18
C PRO A 204 8.02 -16.35 -9.39
N ASN A 205 7.58 -17.48 -9.97
CA ASN A 205 6.61 -17.50 -11.06
C ASN A 205 5.18 -17.25 -10.58
N GLY A 206 4.93 -17.26 -9.26
CA GLY A 206 3.62 -16.94 -8.70
C GLY A 206 3.24 -15.47 -8.81
N ALA A 207 4.20 -14.57 -8.99
CA ALA A 207 3.97 -13.12 -9.04
C ALA A 207 4.63 -12.47 -10.26
N VAL A 208 3.94 -11.46 -10.82
CA VAL A 208 4.52 -10.56 -11.84
C VAL A 208 4.91 -9.25 -11.16
N MET A 209 6.20 -8.96 -11.08
CA MET A 209 6.75 -7.74 -10.48
C MET A 209 6.59 -6.56 -11.44
N LEU A 210 6.40 -5.35 -10.91
CA LEU A 210 6.22 -4.16 -11.76
C LEU A 210 7.48 -3.78 -12.55
N LEU A 211 8.65 -4.12 -12.02
CA LEU A 211 9.95 -3.80 -12.62
C LEU A 211 10.66 -5.04 -13.19
N GLU A 212 9.98 -6.18 -13.35
CA GLU A 212 10.57 -7.31 -14.08
C GLU A 212 10.48 -7.11 -15.60
N SER A 213 11.31 -7.84 -16.37
CA SER A 213 11.27 -7.72 -17.83
C SER A 213 9.90 -8.14 -18.39
N PRO A 214 9.33 -7.39 -19.34
CA PRO A 214 8.04 -7.75 -19.95
C PRO A 214 8.02 -9.17 -20.53
N GLU A 215 9.14 -9.66 -21.06
CA GLU A 215 9.28 -11.02 -21.59
C GLU A 215 9.22 -12.10 -20.48
N SER A 216 9.77 -11.81 -19.30
CA SER A 216 9.64 -12.69 -18.13
C SER A 216 8.20 -12.74 -17.65
N ALA A 217 7.54 -11.58 -17.54
CA ALA A 217 6.13 -11.49 -17.17
C ALA A 217 5.24 -12.27 -18.14
N ARG A 218 5.47 -12.12 -19.45
CA ARG A 218 4.81 -12.91 -20.51
C ARG A 218 4.95 -14.41 -20.25
N LYS A 219 6.17 -14.90 -20.01
CA LYS A 219 6.42 -16.33 -19.74
C LYS A 219 5.64 -16.82 -18.51
N LYS A 220 5.58 -16.03 -17.44
CA LYS A 220 4.82 -16.37 -16.23
C LYS A 220 3.32 -16.47 -16.51
N ILE A 221 2.75 -15.53 -17.26
CA ILE A 221 1.33 -15.56 -17.65
C ILE A 221 1.02 -16.79 -18.53
N MET A 222 1.88 -17.09 -19.51
CA MET A 222 1.71 -18.27 -20.36
C MET A 222 1.77 -19.58 -19.55
N ALA A 223 2.62 -19.62 -18.52
CA ALA A 223 2.78 -20.75 -17.60
C ALA A 223 1.74 -20.80 -16.47
N ALA A 224 0.85 -19.82 -16.35
CA ALA A 224 -0.11 -19.75 -15.24
C ALA A 224 -1.00 -21.00 -15.18
N VAL A 225 -1.27 -21.50 -13.98
CA VAL A 225 -2.09 -22.69 -13.76
C VAL A 225 -3.55 -22.40 -14.15
N THR A 226 -4.13 -23.32 -14.94
CA THR A 226 -5.53 -23.34 -15.33
C THR A 226 -6.15 -24.71 -15.04
N ASP A 227 -7.46 -24.83 -15.20
CA ASP A 227 -8.15 -26.13 -15.17
C ASP A 227 -7.95 -26.93 -16.46
N SER A 228 -8.52 -28.14 -16.52
CA SER A 228 -8.50 -29.05 -17.68
C SER A 228 -9.66 -28.86 -18.67
N GLY A 229 -10.54 -27.88 -18.44
CA GLY A 229 -11.62 -27.52 -19.34
C GLY A 229 -11.14 -26.68 -20.54
N SER A 230 -12.09 -26.07 -21.23
CA SER A 230 -11.83 -25.20 -22.39
C SER A 230 -12.59 -23.87 -22.36
N GLU A 231 -13.55 -23.72 -21.45
CA GLU A 231 -14.40 -22.54 -21.38
C GLU A 231 -13.71 -21.40 -20.61
N ILE A 232 -13.69 -20.21 -21.18
CA ILE A 232 -13.14 -19.01 -20.54
C ILE A 232 -14.30 -18.32 -19.83
N LYS A 233 -14.48 -18.69 -18.58
CA LYS A 233 -15.60 -18.27 -17.74
C LYS A 233 -15.12 -17.92 -16.34
N TYR A 234 -15.69 -16.86 -15.80
CA TYR A 234 -15.45 -16.39 -14.46
C TYR A 234 -16.22 -17.24 -13.45
N ASP A 235 -15.49 -18.07 -12.73
CA ASP A 235 -16.00 -18.98 -11.70
C ASP A 235 -14.88 -19.32 -10.71
N TRP A 236 -14.88 -18.67 -9.55
CA TRP A 236 -13.85 -18.89 -8.53
C TRP A 236 -13.89 -20.29 -7.91
N ASN A 237 -15.05 -20.96 -7.91
CA ASN A 237 -15.19 -22.27 -7.28
C ASN A 237 -14.62 -23.37 -8.18
N ASN A 238 -14.89 -23.29 -9.49
CA ASN A 238 -14.52 -24.34 -10.43
C ASN A 238 -13.30 -23.99 -11.29
N LYS A 239 -13.01 -22.69 -11.48
CA LYS A 239 -12.02 -22.19 -12.46
C LYS A 239 -11.18 -21.04 -11.88
N PRO A 240 -10.54 -21.20 -10.71
CA PRO A 240 -9.84 -20.10 -10.03
C PRO A 240 -8.69 -19.52 -10.86
N GLY A 241 -7.96 -20.34 -11.63
CA GLY A 241 -6.90 -19.87 -12.51
C GLY A 241 -7.40 -18.99 -13.66
N ILE A 242 -8.49 -19.39 -14.32
CA ILE A 242 -9.12 -18.61 -15.40
C ILE A 242 -9.74 -17.33 -14.84
N SER A 243 -10.40 -17.40 -13.69
CA SER A 243 -11.01 -16.25 -13.03
C SER A 243 -9.96 -15.20 -12.64
N ASN A 244 -8.81 -15.64 -12.11
CA ASN A 244 -7.69 -14.75 -11.81
C ASN A 244 -7.15 -14.03 -13.06
N LEU A 245 -6.97 -14.76 -14.16
CA LEU A 245 -6.48 -14.20 -15.43
C LEU A 245 -7.52 -13.23 -16.05
N LEU A 246 -8.81 -13.52 -15.94
CA LEU A 246 -9.90 -12.62 -16.34
C LEU A 246 -9.89 -11.32 -15.51
N GLU A 247 -9.67 -11.41 -14.19
CA GLU A 247 -9.52 -10.22 -13.35
C GLU A 247 -8.31 -9.38 -13.77
N ILE A 248 -7.15 -10.00 -13.98
CA ILE A 248 -5.93 -9.28 -14.43
C ILE A 248 -6.22 -8.55 -15.76
N LEU A 249 -6.75 -9.26 -16.76
CA LEU A 249 -7.05 -8.68 -18.06
C LEU A 249 -8.10 -7.56 -17.97
N SER A 250 -9.19 -7.80 -17.23
CA SER A 250 -10.25 -6.82 -17.00
C SER A 250 -9.71 -5.53 -16.40
N GLN A 251 -8.86 -5.66 -15.38
CA GLN A 251 -8.29 -4.52 -14.69
C GLN A 251 -7.33 -3.76 -15.60
N LEU A 252 -6.40 -4.41 -16.28
CA LEU A 252 -5.42 -3.71 -17.11
C LEU A 252 -6.05 -3.08 -18.37
N SER A 253 -6.99 -3.78 -19.02
CA SER A 253 -7.66 -3.30 -20.23
C SER A 253 -8.83 -2.34 -19.98
N ASN A 254 -9.30 -2.20 -18.73
CA ASN A 254 -10.56 -1.52 -18.38
C ASN A 254 -11.82 -2.14 -19.03
N THR A 255 -11.80 -3.44 -19.31
CA THR A 255 -12.92 -4.13 -19.94
C THR A 255 -13.68 -4.96 -18.89
N PRO A 256 -15.01 -4.87 -18.77
CA PRO A 256 -15.78 -5.71 -17.87
C PRO A 256 -15.58 -7.21 -18.14
N ILE A 257 -15.56 -8.03 -17.09
CA ILE A 257 -15.38 -9.49 -17.21
C ILE A 257 -16.44 -10.12 -18.13
N SER A 258 -17.69 -9.67 -18.08
CA SER A 258 -18.78 -10.13 -18.96
C SER A 258 -18.47 -9.96 -20.45
N ASP A 259 -17.80 -8.87 -20.79
CA ASP A 259 -17.46 -8.53 -22.17
C ASP A 259 -16.27 -9.37 -22.62
N LEU A 260 -15.33 -9.64 -21.72
CA LEU A 260 -14.22 -10.56 -21.95
C LEU A 260 -14.72 -12.01 -22.15
N GLU A 261 -15.65 -12.50 -21.33
CA GLU A 261 -16.28 -13.82 -21.52
C GLU A 261 -16.93 -13.93 -22.90
N THR A 262 -17.58 -12.86 -23.35
CA THR A 262 -18.19 -12.80 -24.69
C THR A 262 -17.11 -12.78 -25.79
N GLN A 263 -16.08 -11.95 -25.63
CA GLN A 263 -14.97 -11.82 -26.59
C GLN A 263 -14.20 -13.12 -26.79
N PHE A 264 -13.99 -13.88 -25.70
CA PHE A 264 -13.24 -15.12 -25.72
C PHE A 264 -14.10 -16.37 -25.87
N SER A 265 -15.41 -16.21 -26.13
CA SER A 265 -16.30 -17.33 -26.39
C SER A 265 -15.80 -18.18 -27.57
N GLY A 266 -15.69 -19.49 -27.36
CA GLY A 266 -15.18 -20.44 -28.36
C GLY A 266 -13.66 -20.44 -28.57
N GLN A 267 -12.91 -19.58 -27.90
CA GLN A 267 -11.44 -19.58 -27.95
C GLN A 267 -10.85 -20.58 -26.93
N ASN A 268 -9.62 -21.03 -27.18
CA ASN A 268 -8.91 -21.90 -26.24
C ASN A 268 -8.05 -21.11 -25.23
N TYR A 269 -7.59 -21.79 -24.17
CA TYR A 269 -6.77 -21.16 -23.12
C TYR A 269 -5.42 -20.62 -23.62
N GLY A 270 -4.85 -21.19 -24.67
CA GLY A 270 -3.61 -20.69 -25.26
C GLY A 270 -3.81 -19.29 -25.87
N GLN A 271 -4.90 -19.10 -26.62
CA GLN A 271 -5.28 -17.80 -27.18
C GLN A 271 -5.61 -16.79 -26.08
N PHE A 272 -6.38 -17.21 -25.07
CA PHE A 272 -6.70 -16.35 -23.93
C PHE A 272 -5.46 -15.91 -23.16
N LYS A 273 -4.58 -16.84 -22.78
CA LYS A 273 -3.33 -16.52 -22.08
C LYS A 273 -2.43 -15.61 -22.91
N THR A 274 -2.40 -15.79 -24.23
CA THR A 274 -1.67 -14.90 -25.14
C THR A 274 -2.21 -13.47 -25.01
N ALA A 275 -3.52 -13.27 -25.03
CA ALA A 275 -4.12 -11.96 -24.87
C ALA A 275 -3.84 -11.34 -23.48
N VAL A 276 -3.92 -12.13 -22.41
CA VAL A 276 -3.55 -11.65 -21.06
C VAL A 276 -2.07 -11.25 -21.02
N ALA A 277 -1.20 -12.06 -21.62
CA ALA A 277 0.22 -11.80 -21.63
C ALA A 277 0.57 -10.54 -22.43
N ASP A 278 -0.06 -10.34 -23.60
CA ASP A 278 0.10 -9.13 -24.42
C ASP A 278 -0.31 -7.88 -23.65
N GLU A 279 -1.44 -7.92 -22.93
CA GLU A 279 -1.90 -6.77 -22.15
C GLU A 279 -0.99 -6.49 -20.94
N VAL A 280 -0.52 -7.53 -20.24
CA VAL A 280 0.44 -7.38 -19.13
C VAL A 280 1.76 -6.82 -19.64
N GLU A 281 2.26 -7.32 -20.77
CA GLU A 281 3.50 -6.87 -21.39
C GLU A 281 3.42 -5.39 -21.79
N LYS A 282 2.35 -5.01 -22.50
CA LYS A 282 2.06 -3.61 -22.86
C LYS A 282 1.99 -2.71 -21.62
N PHE A 283 1.26 -3.14 -20.60
CA PHE A 283 1.16 -2.40 -19.33
C PHE A 283 2.53 -2.18 -18.70
N LEU A 284 3.36 -3.23 -18.61
CA LEU A 284 4.69 -3.13 -18.00
C LEU A 284 5.61 -2.20 -18.79
N VAL A 285 5.61 -2.28 -20.12
CA VAL A 285 6.40 -1.38 -20.98
C VAL A 285 6.02 0.08 -20.72
N ASP A 286 4.72 0.40 -20.72
CA ASP A 286 4.24 1.77 -20.50
C ASP A 286 4.53 2.24 -19.07
N PHE A 287 4.36 1.36 -18.08
CA PHE A 287 4.62 1.66 -16.67
C PHE A 287 6.12 1.91 -16.42
N GLN A 288 6.98 1.03 -16.92
CA GLN A 288 8.42 1.12 -16.76
C GLN A 288 9.00 2.34 -17.45
N LYS A 289 8.45 2.71 -18.62
CA LYS A 289 8.82 3.97 -19.27
C LYS A 289 8.60 5.17 -18.35
N LYS A 290 7.42 5.30 -17.74
CA LYS A 290 7.12 6.39 -16.78
C LYS A 290 8.04 6.34 -15.57
N TYR A 291 8.28 5.14 -15.03
CA TYR A 291 9.19 4.93 -13.92
C TYR A 291 10.61 5.43 -14.24
N HIS A 292 11.16 5.03 -15.40
CA HIS A 292 12.49 5.47 -15.83
C HIS A 292 12.53 6.97 -16.10
N GLU A 293 11.49 7.56 -16.72
CA GLU A 293 11.39 9.01 -16.87
C GLU A 293 11.50 9.75 -15.52
N ILE A 294 10.92 9.20 -14.45
CA ILE A 294 11.00 9.78 -13.11
C ILE A 294 12.40 9.61 -12.52
N VAL A 295 12.93 8.39 -12.54
CA VAL A 295 14.25 8.07 -11.94
C VAL A 295 15.37 8.82 -12.64
N ASP A 296 15.37 8.82 -13.97
CA ASP A 296 16.42 9.42 -14.80
C ASP A 296 16.32 10.95 -14.87
N SER A 297 15.17 11.53 -14.48
CA SER A 297 15.01 12.99 -14.46
C SER A 297 15.90 13.69 -13.43
N GLY A 298 16.38 12.98 -12.40
CA GLY A 298 17.07 13.55 -11.25
C GLY A 298 16.18 14.41 -10.33
N LYS A 299 14.86 14.48 -10.58
CA LYS A 299 13.92 15.33 -9.82
C LYS A 299 13.26 14.64 -8.63
N LEU A 300 13.44 13.33 -8.47
CA LEU A 300 12.77 12.57 -7.42
C LEU A 300 13.07 13.12 -6.02
N ASP A 301 14.35 13.41 -5.74
CA ASP A 301 14.76 13.95 -4.44
C ASP A 301 14.16 15.33 -4.17
N GLU A 302 14.01 16.17 -5.20
CA GLU A 302 13.33 17.47 -5.11
C GLU A 302 11.83 17.30 -4.82
N ILE A 303 11.16 16.38 -5.50
CA ILE A 303 9.73 16.07 -5.27
C ILE A 303 9.52 15.63 -3.82
N LEU A 304 10.36 14.70 -3.33
CA LEU A 304 10.27 14.17 -1.97
C LEU A 304 10.62 15.22 -0.91
N SER A 305 11.60 16.10 -1.18
CA SER A 305 11.93 17.23 -0.28
C SER A 305 10.77 18.22 -0.18
N ASN A 306 10.16 18.58 -1.31
CA ASN A 306 8.98 19.43 -1.34
C ASN A 306 7.78 18.79 -0.63
N GLY A 307 7.60 17.47 -0.82
CA GLY A 307 6.60 16.68 -0.10
C GLY A 307 6.81 16.71 1.41
N ALA A 308 8.04 16.48 1.88
CA ALA A 308 8.37 16.53 3.30
C ALA A 308 8.15 17.92 3.91
N LYS A 309 8.49 19.00 3.19
CA LYS A 309 8.21 20.36 3.64
C LYS A 309 6.70 20.59 3.83
N LYS A 310 5.89 20.22 2.84
CA LYS A 310 4.42 20.34 2.93
C LYS A 310 3.83 19.46 4.02
N SER A 311 4.36 18.25 4.22
CA SER A 311 3.89 17.37 5.28
C SER A 311 4.15 17.98 6.65
N TYR A 312 5.35 18.53 6.87
CA TYR A 312 5.70 19.26 8.09
C TYR A 312 4.84 20.50 8.32
N GLU A 313 4.57 21.29 7.29
CA GLU A 313 3.68 22.47 7.38
C GLU A 313 2.26 22.11 7.87
N ILE A 314 1.77 20.90 7.56
CA ILE A 314 0.46 20.40 7.99
C ILE A 314 0.53 19.75 9.37
N SER A 315 1.53 18.89 9.60
CA SER A 315 1.63 18.08 10.83
C SER A 315 2.08 18.88 12.04
N HIS A 316 2.96 19.87 11.86
CA HIS A 316 3.63 20.52 12.97
C HIS A 316 2.67 21.33 13.86
N PRO A 317 1.69 22.09 13.31
CA PRO A 317 0.68 22.73 14.14
C PRO A 317 -0.12 21.75 15.00
N LYS A 318 -0.43 20.55 14.49
CA LYS A 318 -1.12 19.50 15.26
C LYS A 318 -0.24 18.99 16.38
N LEU A 319 1.05 18.74 16.11
CA LEU A 319 2.00 18.33 17.14
C LEU A 319 2.13 19.38 18.25
N LEU A 320 2.24 20.67 17.91
CA LEU A 320 2.32 21.76 18.89
C LEU A 320 1.04 21.87 19.73
N GLU A 321 -0.14 21.63 19.14
CA GLU A 321 -1.40 21.53 19.88
C GLU A 321 -1.35 20.41 20.92
N VAL A 322 -0.88 19.22 20.50
CA VAL A 322 -0.71 18.06 21.39
C VAL A 322 0.29 18.37 22.50
N TYR A 323 1.44 18.96 22.17
CA TYR A 323 2.50 19.35 23.13
C TYR A 323 1.97 20.31 24.19
N LYS A 324 1.24 21.34 23.78
CA LYS A 324 0.59 22.27 24.70
C LYS A 324 -0.39 21.56 25.63
N LYS A 325 -1.18 20.62 25.12
CA LYS A 325 -2.17 19.86 25.90
C LYS A 325 -1.54 18.91 26.91
N VAL A 326 -0.39 18.30 26.57
CA VAL A 326 0.36 17.44 27.51
C VAL A 326 1.29 18.22 28.44
N GLY A 327 1.44 19.53 28.23
CA GLY A 327 2.20 20.42 29.11
C GLY A 327 3.70 20.49 28.82
N PHE A 328 4.13 20.22 27.60
CA PHE A 328 5.51 20.50 27.19
C PHE A 328 5.75 22.01 27.07
N LEU A 329 7.00 22.42 27.36
CA LEU A 329 7.45 23.82 27.37
C LEU A 329 8.04 24.24 26.03
#